data_AF-A0AAW2SY67-F1
#
_entry.id   AF-A0AAW2SY67-F1
#
_cell.length_a   1.000
_cell.length_b   1.000
_cell.length_c   1.000
_cell.angle_alpha   90.00
_cell.angle_beta   90.00
_cell.angle_gamma   90.00
#
_symmetry.space_group_name_H-M   'P 1'
#
loop_
_entity.id
_entity.type
_entity.pdbx_description
1 polymer ?
#
loop_
_entity_poly.entity_id
_entity_poly.type
_entity_poly.pdbx_seq_one_letter_code
_entity_poly.pdbx_strand_id
1 'polypeptide(L)'
;MANNTAVHDGEGCGTACILSMVDNASVESRRYYLARRTLMEMLRDRGYVVANMEVELRRSLADFREVFGDKPEAERLRIIACRASDPSRKMNVHAQKVLDEYPVKVETFPITGLLFNITKHFLATKHEILTPEDKETLLKKHSIEDKQLPRMLENDAIAKYYGLEKGQVVKDLHAILWKPLCCENDRLRDWETVSAASDEAFENLVLLLKL
;
A
#
# COMPACT_ATOMS: atom_id res chain seq x y z
N MET A 1 -37.87 53.86 36.69
CA MET A 1 -38.47 52.57 37.05
C MET A 1 -37.97 51.53 36.08
N ALA A 2 -37.35 50.48 36.60
CA ALA A 2 -36.87 49.33 35.84
C ALA A 2 -38.04 48.56 35.20
N ASN A 3 -37.78 47.86 34.10
CA ASN A 3 -37.73 46.40 34.18
C ASN A 3 -37.09 45.77 32.94
N ASN A 4 -36.17 44.86 33.26
CA ASN A 4 -35.48 43.94 32.38
C ASN A 4 -36.45 42.91 31.79
N THR A 5 -36.27 42.57 30.52
CA THR A 5 -36.48 41.20 30.03
C THR A 5 -35.21 40.75 29.32
N ALA A 6 -34.61 39.71 29.88
CA ALA A 6 -33.36 39.12 29.46
C ALA A 6 -33.48 38.54 28.05
N VAL A 7 -32.62 39.01 27.14
CA VAL A 7 -32.23 38.22 25.97
C VAL A 7 -31.16 37.26 26.49
N HIS A 8 -31.53 36.00 26.66
CA HIS A 8 -30.56 34.94 26.83
C HIS A 8 -29.86 34.75 25.47
N ASP A 9 -28.69 35.37 25.33
CA ASP A 9 -27.70 34.98 24.33
C ASP A 9 -27.31 33.53 24.64
N GLY A 10 -27.99 32.61 23.98
CA GLY A 10 -27.63 31.20 23.98
C GLY A 10 -26.27 31.06 23.29
N GLU A 11 -25.22 30.95 24.08
CA GLU A 11 -23.95 30.35 23.68
C GLU A 11 -24.21 28.97 23.08
N GLY A 12 -24.39 28.94 21.76
CA GLY A 12 -24.37 27.73 20.96
C GLY A 12 -22.94 27.23 20.80
N CYS A 13 -22.40 26.63 21.86
CA CYS A 13 -21.24 25.75 21.79
C CYS A 13 -21.61 24.53 20.93
N GLY A 14 -21.50 24.66 19.60
CA GLY A 14 -21.89 23.58 18.69
C GLY A 14 -21.33 23.68 17.27
N THR A 15 -20.89 24.85 16.83
CA THR A 15 -20.34 25.02 15.46
C THR A 15 -18.82 24.99 15.40
N ALA A 16 -18.11 25.12 16.53
CA ALA A 16 -16.65 25.14 16.56
C ALA A 16 -16.00 23.78 16.20
N CYS A 17 -16.67 22.66 16.49
CA CYS A 17 -16.09 21.33 16.29
C CYS A 17 -16.13 20.85 14.83
N ILE A 18 -17.12 21.30 14.05
CA ILE A 18 -17.22 20.94 12.63
C ILE A 18 -16.33 21.87 11.81
N LEU A 19 -16.27 23.16 12.14
CA LEU A 19 -15.48 24.13 11.40
C LEU A 19 -13.96 23.90 11.52
N SER A 20 -13.48 23.36 12.65
CA SER A 20 -12.08 22.93 12.78
C SER A 20 -11.73 21.67 11.98
N MET A 21 -12.73 20.89 11.56
CA MET A 21 -12.55 19.70 10.72
C MET A 21 -12.73 20.02 9.22
N VAL A 22 -13.30 21.18 8.89
CA VAL A 22 -13.40 21.64 7.51
C VAL A 22 -12.10 22.31 7.12
N ASP A 23 -11.29 21.56 6.39
CA ASP A 23 -10.05 22.03 5.81
C ASP A 23 -10.36 23.11 4.76
N ASN A 24 -10.16 24.39 5.11
CA ASN A 24 -10.43 25.55 4.24
C ASN A 24 -9.46 25.68 3.04
N ALA A 25 -8.48 24.80 2.98
CA ALA A 25 -7.42 24.82 1.98
C ALA A 25 -7.77 24.01 0.72
N SER A 26 -6.94 24.14 -0.30
CA SER A 26 -7.20 23.52 -1.61
C SER A 26 -7.32 21.99 -1.51
N VAL A 27 -8.43 21.45 -2.02
CA VAL A 27 -8.67 20.00 -2.18
C VAL A 27 -7.52 19.33 -2.93
N GLU A 28 -6.84 20.08 -3.79
CA GLU A 28 -5.72 19.62 -4.59
C GLU A 28 -4.47 19.31 -3.74
N SER A 29 -4.10 20.18 -2.78
CA SER A 29 -2.98 19.94 -1.86
C SER A 29 -3.16 18.62 -1.09
N ARG A 30 -4.40 18.35 -0.64
CA ARG A 30 -4.74 17.13 0.08
C ARG A 30 -4.61 15.89 -0.81
N ARG A 31 -5.03 15.97 -2.07
CA ARG A 31 -4.88 14.87 -3.03
C ARG A 31 -3.41 14.54 -3.28
N TYR A 32 -2.56 15.53 -3.50
CA TYR A 32 -1.12 15.33 -3.69
C TYR A 32 -0.46 14.79 -2.42
N TYR A 33 -0.83 15.28 -1.24
CA TYR A 33 -0.34 14.77 0.02
C TYR A 33 -0.66 13.28 0.21
N LEU A 34 -1.91 12.88 -0.02
CA LEU A 34 -2.32 11.47 0.07
C LEU A 34 -1.60 10.60 -0.96
N ALA A 35 -1.57 11.04 -2.22
CA ALA A 35 -0.87 10.33 -3.29
C ALA A 35 0.62 10.17 -2.99
N ARG A 36 1.28 11.21 -2.49
CA ARG A 36 2.69 11.19 -2.08
C ARG A 36 2.93 10.21 -0.94
N ARG A 37 2.06 10.19 0.09
CA ARG A 37 2.17 9.25 1.20
C ARG A 37 2.04 7.80 0.74
N THR A 38 1.01 7.49 -0.07
CA THR A 38 0.85 6.16 -0.65
C THR A 38 2.05 5.77 -1.50
N LEU A 39 2.57 6.69 -2.32
CA LEU A 39 3.76 6.43 -3.13
C LEU A 39 5.01 6.15 -2.28
N MET A 40 5.21 6.89 -1.19
CA MET A 40 6.32 6.62 -0.25
C MET A 40 6.18 5.24 0.41
N GLU A 41 4.97 4.84 0.77
CA GLU A 41 4.69 3.50 1.31
C GLU A 41 4.95 2.41 0.26
N MET A 42 4.47 2.59 -0.96
CA MET A 42 4.76 1.70 -2.10
C MET A 42 6.26 1.52 -2.32
N LEU A 43 7.00 2.63 -2.38
CA LEU A 43 8.45 2.62 -2.60
C LEU A 43 9.16 1.84 -1.48
N ARG A 44 8.76 2.05 -0.22
CA ARG A 44 9.31 1.31 0.93
C ARG A 44 9.04 -0.18 0.81
N ASP A 45 7.79 -0.56 0.53
CA ASP A 45 7.37 -1.97 0.48
C ASP A 45 8.05 -2.70 -0.70
N ARG A 46 8.38 -1.99 -1.78
CA ARG A 46 9.20 -2.48 -2.89
C ARG A 46 10.71 -2.53 -2.60
N GLY A 47 11.15 -2.11 -1.41
CA GLY A 47 12.57 -2.09 -1.02
C GLY A 47 13.40 -0.94 -1.59
N TYR A 48 12.75 0.15 -2.02
CA TYR A 48 13.46 1.39 -2.36
C TYR A 48 13.76 2.21 -1.11
N VAL A 49 14.94 2.82 -1.13
CA VAL A 49 15.39 3.76 -0.11
C VAL A 49 15.22 5.17 -0.68
N VAL A 50 14.46 6.00 0.03
CA VAL A 50 14.27 7.42 -0.28
C VAL A 50 14.88 8.25 0.85
N ALA A 51 15.56 9.34 0.50
CA ALA A 51 16.04 10.28 1.50
C ALA A 51 14.86 10.83 2.33
N ASN A 52 15.02 10.89 3.65
CA ASN A 52 14.01 11.40 4.58
C ASN A 52 12.66 10.65 4.54
N MET A 53 12.63 9.40 4.07
CA MET A 53 11.40 8.61 3.94
C MET A 53 10.57 8.59 5.24
N GLU A 54 11.21 8.37 6.40
CA GLU A 54 10.49 8.36 7.68
C GLU A 54 9.86 9.71 8.03
N VAL A 55 10.56 10.82 7.74
CA VAL A 55 10.07 12.18 8.00
C VAL A 55 8.89 12.48 7.09
N GLU A 56 9.00 12.13 5.80
CA GLU A 56 7.94 12.30 4.81
C GLU A 56 6.68 11.51 5.18
N LEU A 57 6.84 10.29 5.70
CA LEU A 57 5.72 9.44 6.13
C LEU A 57 5.03 9.95 7.41
N ARG A 58 5.79 10.57 8.32
CA ARG A 58 5.27 11.16 9.56
C ARG A 58 4.70 12.57 9.37
N ARG A 59 5.03 13.24 8.27
CA ARG A 59 4.63 14.62 7.98
C ARG A 59 3.10 14.80 8.05
N SER A 60 2.66 15.90 8.67
CA SER A 60 1.25 16.30 8.69
C SER A 60 0.83 16.98 7.37
N LEU A 61 -0.49 17.10 7.13
CA LEU A 61 -0.99 17.85 5.97
C LEU A 61 -0.65 19.36 6.07
N ALA A 62 -0.60 19.91 7.28
CA ALA A 62 -0.24 21.31 7.51
C ALA A 62 1.21 21.56 7.10
N ASP A 63 2.15 20.74 7.60
CA ASP A 63 3.57 20.85 7.26
C ASP A 63 3.80 20.65 5.76
N PHE A 64 3.00 19.78 5.12
CA PHE A 64 3.07 19.59 3.67
C PHE A 64 2.74 20.89 2.91
N ARG A 65 1.75 21.65 3.37
CA ARG A 65 1.40 22.95 2.79
C ARG A 65 2.44 24.03 3.06
N GLU A 66 3.12 23.99 4.21
CA GLU A 66 4.22 24.91 4.47
C GLU A 66 5.38 24.69 3.49
N VAL A 67 5.68 23.44 3.16
CA VAL A 67 6.79 23.10 2.26
C VAL A 67 6.40 23.29 0.78
N PHE A 68 5.23 22.79 0.38
CA PHE A 68 4.84 22.71 -1.04
C PHE A 68 3.76 23.72 -1.46
N GLY A 69 3.12 24.40 -0.51
CA GLY A 69 2.02 25.34 -0.75
C GLY A 69 0.65 24.65 -0.91
N ASP A 70 -0.39 25.47 -1.01
CA ASP A 70 -1.77 25.00 -1.27
C ASP A 70 -1.98 24.49 -2.70
N LYS A 71 -1.13 24.94 -3.62
CA LYS A 71 -1.12 24.50 -5.02
C LYS A 71 0.31 24.09 -5.39
N PRO A 72 0.68 22.84 -5.12
CA PRO A 72 2.03 22.38 -5.37
C PRO A 72 2.27 22.22 -6.87
N GLU A 73 3.42 22.69 -7.34
CA GLU A 73 3.88 22.45 -8.71
C GLU A 73 4.37 21.00 -8.85
N ALA A 74 3.99 20.33 -9.94
CA ALA A 74 4.32 18.92 -10.16
C ALA A 74 5.84 18.64 -10.10
N GLU A 75 6.67 19.57 -10.58
CA GLU A 75 8.13 19.41 -10.59
C GLU A 75 8.73 19.40 -9.18
N ARG A 76 8.18 20.20 -8.26
CA ARG A 76 8.63 20.26 -6.86
C ARG A 76 8.26 19.00 -6.09
N LEU A 77 7.26 18.24 -6.55
CA LEU A 77 6.85 16.98 -5.96
C LEU A 77 7.73 15.79 -6.38
N ARG A 78 8.73 15.99 -7.24
CA ARG A 78 9.64 14.93 -7.70
C ARG A 78 10.30 14.20 -6.52
N ILE A 79 10.30 12.87 -6.59
CA ILE A 79 10.99 11.99 -5.64
C ILE A 79 12.06 11.23 -6.41
N ILE A 80 13.26 11.18 -5.84
CA ILE A 80 14.35 10.34 -6.34
C ILE A 80 14.53 9.22 -5.31
N ALA A 81 14.48 7.98 -5.80
CA ALA A 81 14.58 6.77 -4.99
C ALA A 81 15.62 5.83 -5.60
N CYS A 82 16.40 5.16 -4.75
CA CYS A 82 17.36 4.14 -5.20
C CYS A 82 16.97 2.81 -4.57
N ARG A 83 17.03 1.69 -5.32
CA ARG A 83 16.76 0.37 -4.73
C ARG A 83 17.92 -0.01 -3.81
N ALA A 84 17.63 -0.59 -2.64
CA ALA A 84 18.67 -0.92 -1.67
C ALA A 84 19.75 -1.87 -2.24
N SER A 85 19.34 -2.76 -3.14
CA SER A 85 20.18 -3.74 -3.82
C SER A 85 20.84 -3.21 -5.11
N ASP A 86 20.62 -1.95 -5.49
CA ASP A 86 21.10 -1.42 -6.76
C ASP A 86 22.62 -1.12 -6.73
N PRO A 87 23.42 -1.70 -7.65
CA PRO A 87 24.83 -1.35 -7.80
C PRO A 87 25.09 0.12 -8.19
N SER A 88 24.08 0.85 -8.71
CA SER A 88 24.20 2.25 -9.14
C SER A 88 24.62 3.22 -8.02
N ARG A 89 24.40 2.86 -6.74
CA ARG A 89 24.81 3.66 -5.56
C ARG A 89 26.33 3.84 -5.44
N LYS A 90 27.13 3.03 -6.14
CA LYS A 90 28.61 3.09 -6.16
C LYS A 90 29.17 3.30 -7.57
N MET A 91 28.49 4.06 -8.42
CA MET A 91 28.85 4.15 -9.83
C MET A 91 29.71 5.38 -10.14
N ASN A 92 30.68 5.20 -11.05
CA ASN A 92 31.52 6.28 -11.56
C ASN A 92 30.81 7.03 -12.72
N VAL A 93 31.30 8.24 -13.04
CA VAL A 93 30.70 9.15 -14.04
C VAL A 93 30.60 8.52 -15.44
N HIS A 94 31.51 7.59 -15.76
CA HIS A 94 31.50 6.88 -17.04
C HIS A 94 30.36 5.88 -17.13
N ALA A 95 30.15 5.06 -16.10
CA ALA A 95 29.06 4.08 -16.08
C ALA A 95 27.68 4.75 -15.96
N GLN A 96 27.58 5.98 -15.44
CA GLN A 96 26.35 6.77 -15.51
C GLN A 96 25.91 7.07 -16.93
N LYS A 97 26.85 7.46 -17.82
CA LYS A 97 26.54 7.73 -19.24
C LYS A 97 26.07 6.49 -19.99
N VAL A 98 26.58 5.32 -19.61
CA VAL A 98 26.17 4.05 -20.22
C VAL A 98 24.77 3.65 -19.75
N LEU A 99 24.39 3.96 -18.49
CA LEU A 99 23.01 3.74 -18.02
C LEU A 99 21.96 4.57 -18.77
N ASP A 100 22.31 5.78 -19.23
CA ASP A 100 21.41 6.63 -20.01
C ASP A 100 21.05 6.02 -21.38
N GLU A 101 21.83 5.05 -21.88
CA GLU A 101 21.55 4.31 -23.12
C GLU A 101 20.60 3.11 -22.91
N TYR A 102 20.33 2.72 -21.66
CA TYR A 102 19.46 1.57 -21.38
C TYR A 102 17.97 1.94 -21.36
N PRO A 103 17.08 1.01 -21.75
CA PRO A 103 15.64 1.23 -21.71
C PRO A 103 15.15 1.48 -20.28
N VAL A 104 14.65 2.68 -20.03
CA VAL A 104 14.03 3.06 -18.75
C VAL A 104 12.63 2.45 -18.65
N LYS A 105 12.38 1.64 -17.62
CA LYS A 105 11.03 1.16 -17.30
C LYS A 105 10.22 2.31 -16.70
N VAL A 106 9.18 2.76 -17.40
CA VAL A 106 8.27 3.82 -16.94
C VAL A 106 6.95 3.21 -16.49
N GLU A 107 6.56 3.47 -15.24
CA GLU A 107 5.25 3.10 -14.69
C GLU A 107 4.44 4.37 -14.44
N THR A 108 3.21 4.43 -14.97
CA THR A 108 2.32 5.58 -14.78
C THR A 108 1.16 5.22 -13.85
N PHE A 109 0.96 6.04 -12.82
CA PHE A 109 -0.12 5.89 -11.86
C PHE A 109 -1.02 7.13 -11.87
N PRO A 110 -2.34 6.99 -12.06
CA PRO A 110 -3.24 8.12 -11.89
C PRO A 110 -3.27 8.53 -10.42
N ILE A 111 -3.25 9.83 -10.15
CA ILE A 111 -3.28 10.38 -8.78
C ILE A 111 -4.48 9.85 -8.00
N THR A 112 -5.62 9.67 -8.67
CA THR A 112 -6.85 9.12 -8.07
C THR A 112 -6.65 7.71 -7.51
N GLY A 113 -5.82 6.89 -8.14
CA GLY A 113 -5.49 5.53 -7.68
C GLY A 113 -4.50 5.48 -6.51
N LEU A 114 -3.84 6.60 -6.21
CA LEU A 114 -2.87 6.70 -5.10
C LEU A 114 -3.47 7.40 -3.86
N LEU A 115 -4.72 7.85 -3.91
CA LEU A 115 -5.34 8.57 -2.78
C LEU A 115 -5.50 7.70 -1.53
N PHE A 116 -5.52 6.38 -1.69
CA PHE A 116 -5.54 5.42 -0.60
C PHE A 116 -4.58 4.28 -0.91
N ASN A 117 -3.97 3.71 0.13
CA ASN A 117 -3.14 2.54 -0.02
C ASN A 117 -4.02 1.28 -0.03
N ILE A 118 -4.02 0.56 -1.16
CA ILE A 118 -4.82 -0.66 -1.34
C ILE A 118 -4.41 -1.79 -0.39
N THR A 119 -3.15 -1.86 0.05
CA THR A 119 -2.65 -2.95 0.91
C THR A 119 -3.11 -2.81 2.37
N LYS A 120 -3.58 -1.63 2.75
CA LYS A 120 -4.09 -1.34 4.09
C LYS A 120 -5.60 -1.52 4.20
N HIS A 121 -6.26 -1.91 3.11
CA HIS A 121 -7.68 -2.19 3.13
C HIS A 121 -7.97 -3.39 4.03
N PHE A 122 -9.13 -3.39 4.71
CA PHE A 122 -9.49 -4.46 5.65
C PHE A 122 -9.48 -5.86 5.01
N LEU A 123 -9.92 -5.96 3.76
CA LEU A 123 -9.93 -7.22 2.99
C LEU A 123 -8.61 -7.50 2.27
N ALA A 124 -7.62 -6.61 2.35
CA ALA A 124 -6.34 -6.83 1.69
C ALA A 124 -5.52 -7.86 2.47
N THR A 125 -5.05 -8.87 1.76
CA THR A 125 -4.20 -9.92 2.29
C THR A 125 -2.74 -9.53 2.19
N LYS A 126 -1.88 -10.23 2.94
CA LYS A 126 -0.44 -9.99 2.84
C LYS A 126 0.09 -10.79 1.66
N HIS A 127 0.84 -10.11 0.81
CA HIS A 127 1.41 -10.67 -0.42
C HIS A 127 2.93 -10.77 -0.25
N GLU A 128 3.48 -11.93 -0.55
CA GLU A 128 4.92 -12.20 -0.51
C GLU A 128 5.39 -12.63 -1.91
N ILE A 129 6.38 -11.94 -2.45
CA ILE A 129 6.95 -12.24 -3.77
C ILE A 129 7.93 -13.41 -3.59
N LEU A 130 7.73 -14.51 -4.33
CA LEU A 130 8.63 -15.66 -4.26
C LEU A 130 9.88 -15.43 -5.09
N THR A 131 11.01 -15.89 -4.56
CA THR A 131 12.25 -16.02 -5.33
C THR A 131 12.10 -17.14 -6.37
N PRO A 132 12.91 -17.16 -7.45
CA PRO A 132 12.88 -18.26 -8.42
C PRO A 132 13.19 -19.62 -7.77
N GLU A 133 14.03 -19.66 -6.75
CA GLU A 133 14.38 -20.87 -6.00
C GLU A 133 13.19 -21.41 -5.19
N ASP A 134 12.48 -20.51 -4.50
CA ASP A 134 11.26 -20.85 -3.76
C ASP A 134 10.14 -21.31 -4.70
N LYS A 135 10.02 -20.65 -5.86
CA LYS A 135 9.07 -21.05 -6.91
C LYS A 135 9.32 -22.50 -7.34
N GLU A 136 10.56 -22.87 -7.66
CA GLU A 136 10.88 -24.25 -8.03
C GLU A 136 10.58 -25.25 -6.92
N THR A 137 10.89 -24.88 -5.68
CA THR A 137 10.61 -25.71 -4.50
C THR A 137 9.11 -25.92 -4.33
N LEU A 138 8.30 -24.89 -4.56
CA LEU A 138 6.84 -24.95 -4.52
C LEU A 138 6.28 -25.88 -5.60
N LEU A 139 6.77 -25.77 -6.84
CA LEU A 139 6.35 -26.63 -7.95
C LEU A 139 6.69 -28.09 -7.69
N LYS A 140 7.90 -28.37 -7.17
CA LYS A 140 8.33 -29.72 -6.78
C LYS A 140 7.50 -30.27 -5.63
N LYS A 141 7.25 -29.46 -4.60
CA LYS A 141 6.46 -29.86 -3.41
C LYS A 141 5.05 -30.30 -3.79
N HIS A 142 4.41 -29.56 -4.68
CA HIS A 142 3.03 -29.85 -5.07
C HIS A 142 2.91 -30.72 -6.33
N SER A 143 4.01 -31.00 -7.04
CA SER A 143 4.01 -31.72 -8.32
C SER A 143 3.08 -31.08 -9.36
N ILE A 144 3.14 -29.74 -9.47
CA ILE A 144 2.28 -28.91 -10.32
C ILE A 144 3.13 -28.22 -11.38
N GLU A 145 2.59 -28.02 -12.58
CA GLU A 145 3.18 -27.19 -13.63
C GLU A 145 2.77 -25.71 -13.49
N ASP A 146 3.63 -24.77 -13.91
CA ASP A 146 3.35 -23.32 -13.92
C ASP A 146 1.98 -22.95 -14.53
N LYS A 147 1.52 -23.71 -15.53
CA LYS A 147 0.25 -23.45 -16.24
C LYS A 147 -0.99 -23.70 -15.39
N GLN A 148 -0.86 -24.55 -14.37
CA GLN A 148 -1.96 -24.96 -13.48
C GLN A 148 -2.13 -23.97 -12.32
N LEU A 149 -1.17 -23.07 -12.10
CA LEU A 149 -1.29 -22.03 -11.09
C LEU A 149 -2.42 -21.04 -11.47
N PRO A 150 -3.24 -20.62 -10.49
CA PRO A 150 -4.19 -19.54 -10.72
C PRO A 150 -3.47 -18.26 -11.15
N ARG A 151 -4.13 -17.47 -11.99
CA ARG A 151 -3.50 -16.37 -12.71
C ARG A 151 -3.98 -15.01 -12.20
N MET A 152 -3.04 -14.08 -12.09
CA MET A 152 -3.30 -12.67 -11.80
C MET A 152 -3.14 -11.84 -13.09
N LEU A 153 -3.97 -10.81 -13.26
CA LEU A 153 -3.91 -9.89 -14.40
C LEU A 153 -2.75 -8.90 -14.22
N GLU A 154 -2.05 -8.57 -15.30
CA GLU A 154 -1.06 -7.47 -15.31
C GLU A 154 -1.67 -6.13 -14.86
N ASN A 155 -2.97 -5.94 -15.14
CA ASN A 155 -3.69 -4.73 -14.79
C ASN A 155 -4.21 -4.69 -13.35
N ASP A 156 -4.04 -5.75 -12.57
CA ASP A 156 -4.48 -5.82 -11.18
C ASP A 156 -3.82 -4.71 -10.33
N ALA A 157 -4.59 -4.15 -9.39
CA ALA A 157 -4.09 -3.09 -8.52
C ALA A 157 -2.91 -3.58 -7.66
N ILE A 158 -2.94 -4.83 -7.18
CA ILE A 158 -1.87 -5.43 -6.39
C ILE A 158 -0.64 -5.70 -7.25
N ALA A 159 -0.83 -6.23 -8.46
CA ALA A 159 0.27 -6.43 -9.41
C ALA A 159 1.00 -5.12 -9.71
N LYS A 160 0.22 -4.05 -9.97
CA LYS A 160 0.75 -2.69 -10.15
C LYS A 160 1.39 -2.14 -8.88
N TYR A 161 0.86 -2.45 -7.70
CA TYR A 161 1.42 -1.96 -6.44
C TYR A 161 2.83 -2.50 -6.20
N TYR A 162 3.03 -3.81 -6.35
CA TYR A 162 4.35 -4.43 -6.16
C TYR A 162 5.26 -4.35 -7.38
N GLY A 163 4.74 -3.97 -8.55
CA GLY A 163 5.51 -3.86 -9.79
C GLY A 163 5.91 -5.23 -10.34
N LEU A 164 5.00 -6.21 -10.20
CA LEU A 164 5.24 -7.60 -10.59
C LEU A 164 5.50 -7.72 -12.09
N GLU A 165 6.42 -8.63 -12.43
CA GLU A 165 6.75 -8.98 -13.80
C GLU A 165 6.17 -10.34 -14.19
N LYS A 166 6.06 -10.56 -15.49
CA LYS A 166 5.43 -11.77 -16.06
C LYS A 166 6.19 -13.01 -15.62
N GLY A 167 5.45 -14.03 -15.17
CA GLY A 167 6.03 -15.29 -14.70
C GLY A 167 6.52 -15.27 -13.25
N GLN A 168 6.46 -14.13 -12.56
CA GLN A 168 6.65 -14.07 -11.12
C GLN A 168 5.43 -14.67 -10.40
N VAL A 169 5.73 -15.32 -9.27
CA VAL A 169 4.75 -15.96 -8.42
C VAL A 169 4.66 -15.17 -7.12
N VAL A 170 3.43 -14.89 -6.70
CA VAL A 170 3.13 -14.27 -5.41
C VAL A 170 2.39 -15.27 -4.56
N LYS A 171 2.81 -15.37 -3.30
CA LYS A 171 2.12 -16.10 -2.26
C LYS A 171 1.24 -15.13 -1.50
N ASP A 172 -0.05 -15.42 -1.52
CA ASP A 172 -1.03 -14.68 -0.72
C ASP A 172 -1.17 -15.39 0.62
N LEU A 173 -0.78 -14.71 1.69
CA LEU A 173 -1.03 -15.14 3.06
C LEU A 173 -2.45 -14.73 3.40
N HIS A 174 -3.37 -15.67 3.17
CA HIS A 174 -4.78 -15.45 3.40
C HIS A 174 -5.08 -15.79 4.87
N ALA A 175 -4.94 -14.80 5.76
CA ALA A 175 -5.39 -14.93 7.15
C ALA A 175 -6.92 -14.86 7.18
N ILE A 176 -7.60 -15.88 6.68
CA ILE A 176 -9.02 -16.03 7.01
C ILE A 176 -9.04 -16.50 8.45
N LEU A 177 -9.33 -15.58 9.36
CA LEU A 177 -10.14 -15.95 10.51
C LEU A 177 -11.50 -16.41 9.93
N TRP A 178 -11.58 -17.66 9.48
CA TRP A 178 -12.86 -18.37 9.45
C TRP A 178 -13.20 -18.55 10.92
N LYS A 179 -13.68 -17.49 11.57
CA LYS A 179 -14.52 -17.68 12.74
C LYS A 179 -15.74 -18.40 12.17
N PRO A 180 -15.94 -19.69 12.45
CA PRO A 180 -17.10 -20.36 11.94
C PRO A 180 -18.29 -19.62 12.57
N LEU A 181 -19.14 -19.03 11.75
CA LEU A 181 -20.55 -18.97 12.12
C LEU A 181 -21.05 -20.43 12.05
N CYS A 182 -20.74 -21.20 13.08
CA CYS A 182 -21.44 -22.44 13.37
C CYS A 182 -22.20 -22.23 14.67
N CYS A 183 -23.51 -22.38 14.53
CA CYS A 183 -24.53 -22.34 15.55
C CYS A 183 -24.20 -23.22 16.77
N GLU A 184 -24.86 -22.86 17.88
CA GLU A 184 -25.00 -23.63 19.12
C GLU A 184 -25.06 -25.17 18.94
N ASN A 185 -24.41 -25.88 19.87
CA ASN A 185 -24.34 -27.34 20.07
C ASN A 185 -23.60 -28.11 18.96
N ASP A 186 -22.52 -28.85 19.18
CA ASP A 186 -22.25 -29.80 20.26
C ASP A 186 -20.77 -30.27 20.21
N ARG A 187 -20.20 -30.67 21.35
CA ARG A 187 -18.88 -31.33 21.54
C ARG A 187 -17.62 -30.63 21.05
N LEU A 188 -16.97 -29.98 22.02
CA LEU A 188 -15.53 -29.77 22.12
C LEU A 188 -14.74 -31.00 21.66
N ARG A 189 -14.22 -30.96 20.43
CA ARG A 189 -12.92 -31.54 20.10
C ARG A 189 -11.95 -30.38 20.02
N ASP A 190 -10.85 -30.50 20.74
CA ASP A 190 -9.84 -29.47 20.95
C ASP A 190 -9.41 -28.82 19.63
N TRP A 191 -9.64 -27.52 19.54
CA TRP A 191 -9.34 -26.67 18.38
C TRP A 191 -7.85 -26.69 18.01
N GLU A 192 -6.96 -27.02 18.96
CA GLU A 192 -5.52 -27.18 18.75
C GLU A 192 -5.19 -28.37 17.82
N THR A 193 -5.99 -29.44 17.87
CA THR A 193 -5.74 -30.65 17.06
C THR A 193 -6.31 -30.52 15.64
N VAL A 194 -7.35 -29.69 15.46
CA VAL A 194 -7.92 -29.38 14.14
C VAL A 194 -7.12 -28.28 13.44
N SER A 195 -6.56 -27.31 14.18
CA SER A 195 -5.64 -26.29 13.65
C SER A 195 -4.42 -26.94 12.99
N ALA A 196 -3.76 -27.87 13.69
CA ALA A 196 -2.55 -28.52 13.18
C ALA A 196 -2.77 -29.40 11.94
N ALA A 197 -3.99 -29.89 11.69
CA ALA A 197 -4.32 -30.69 10.50
C ALA A 197 -4.88 -29.84 9.33
N SER A 198 -5.32 -28.61 9.59
CA SER A 198 -5.78 -27.66 8.57
C SER A 198 -4.67 -26.71 8.09
N ASP A 199 -3.60 -26.55 8.87
CA ASP A 199 -2.45 -25.67 8.57
C ASP A 199 -1.65 -26.11 7.32
N GLU A 200 -1.77 -27.36 6.86
CA GLU A 200 -0.96 -27.87 5.74
C GLU A 200 -1.65 -27.87 4.36
N ALA A 201 -2.98 -27.73 4.28
CA ALA A 201 -3.67 -28.11 3.04
C ALA A 201 -4.06 -26.96 2.11
N PHE A 202 -4.59 -25.82 2.57
CA PHE A 202 -5.16 -24.82 1.63
C PHE A 202 -5.24 -23.36 2.13
N GLU A 203 -4.27 -22.86 2.90
CA GLU A 203 -4.31 -21.46 3.38
C GLU A 203 -3.53 -20.42 2.54
N ASN A 204 -2.86 -20.83 1.46
CA ASN A 204 -2.11 -19.89 0.63
C ASN A 204 -2.55 -19.99 -0.83
N LEU A 205 -3.14 -18.92 -1.36
CA LEU A 205 -3.37 -18.79 -2.79
C LEU A 205 -2.04 -18.40 -3.43
N VAL A 206 -1.60 -19.14 -4.45
CA VAL A 206 -0.35 -18.88 -5.16
C VAL A 206 -0.74 -18.38 -6.55
N LEU A 207 -0.46 -17.11 -6.84
CA LEU A 207 -0.86 -16.47 -8.08
C LEU A 207 0.33 -16.24 -9.01
N LEU A 208 0.16 -16.59 -10.28
CA LEU A 208 1.13 -16.35 -11.35
C LEU A 208 0.66 -15.16 -12.22
N LEU A 209 1.53 -14.17 -12.42
CA LEU A 209 1.21 -13.05 -13.31
C LEU A 209 1.31 -13.47 -14.80
N LYS A 210 0.24 -13.30 -15.57
CA LYS A 210 0.20 -13.62 -17.01
C LYS A 210 -0.23 -12.42 -17.87
N LEU A 211 0.30 -12.39 -19.10
CA LEU A 211 -0.16 -11.59 -20.24
C LEU A 211 -1.58 -11.94 -20.67
#